data_AF-A0A3C1B1B3-F1
#
_entry.id   AF-A0A3C1B1B3-F1
#
_cell.length_a   1.000
_cell.length_b   1.000
_cell.length_c   1.000
_cell.angle_alpha   90.00
_cell.angle_beta   90.00
_cell.angle_gamma   90.00
#
_symmetry.space_group_name_H-M   'P 1'
#
loop_
_entity.id
_entity.type
_entity.pdbx_description
1 polymer ?
#
loop_
_entity_poly.entity_id
_entity_poly.type
_entity_poly.pdbx_seq_one_letter_code
_entity_poly.pdbx_strand_id
1 'polypeptide(L)'
;YTTYSTPFQGMHQMLKPDGTYQAEHRHAMYRWHVMDPIRFENDLRVTIQALGWRSNARYLPGQHDISSVAYWYQTLPTAPFPELPNRDQLEIVN
;
A
#
# COMPACT_ATOMS: atom_id res chain seq x y z
N TYR A 1 13.65 0.46 -10.92
CA TYR A 1 13.47 0.91 -9.53
C TYR A 1 14.70 0.51 -8.71
N THR A 2 15.07 1.32 -7.71
CA THR A 2 16.21 1.06 -6.81
C THR A 2 15.72 1.08 -5.38
N THR A 3 16.07 0.05 -4.60
CA THR A 3 15.69 -0.02 -3.19
C THR A 3 16.44 1.03 -2.38
N TYR A 4 15.77 1.56 -1.36
CA TYR A 4 16.38 2.48 -0.41
C TYR A 4 15.65 2.39 0.93
N SER A 5 16.37 2.74 1.99
CA SER A 5 15.84 2.75 3.35
C SER A 5 16.36 3.98 4.09
N THR A 6 15.43 4.72 4.67
CA THR A 6 15.70 5.85 5.58
C THR A 6 14.83 5.67 6.84
N PRO A 7 15.06 6.43 7.92
CA PRO A 7 14.26 6.29 9.14
C PRO A 7 12.75 6.44 8.93
N PHE A 8 12.32 7.32 8.02
CA PHE A 8 10.90 7.67 7.87
C PHE A 8 10.27 7.24 6.54
N GLN A 9 11.04 6.83 5.54
CA GLN A 9 10.49 6.32 4.28
C GLN A 9 11.45 5.40 3.55
N GLY A 10 10.90 4.49 2.73
CA GLY A 10 11.72 3.58 1.95
C GLY A 10 10.92 2.74 0.98
N MET A 11 11.63 2.24 -0.04
CA MET A 11 11.21 1.10 -0.86
C MET A 11 12.18 -0.03 -0.56
N HIS A 12 11.91 -0.76 0.52
CA HIS A 12 12.86 -1.74 1.07
C HIS A 12 12.86 -3.06 0.29
N GLN A 13 11.73 -3.42 -0.33
CA GLN A 13 11.60 -4.65 -1.11
C GLN A 13 11.23 -4.35 -2.56
N MET A 14 11.96 -4.99 -3.46
CA MET A 14 11.65 -5.06 -4.89
C MET A 14 11.84 -6.51 -5.33
N LEU A 15 10.74 -7.22 -5.54
CA LEU A 15 10.78 -8.57 -6.12
C LEU A 15 10.66 -8.42 -7.63
N LYS A 16 11.69 -8.89 -8.33
CA LYS A 16 11.72 -8.89 -9.79
C LYS A 16 11.08 -10.17 -10.31
N PRO A 17 10.39 -10.11 -11.45
CA PRO A 17 9.93 -11.29 -12.14
C PRO A 17 11.08 -12.23 -12.45
N ASP A 18 10.85 -13.53 -12.33
CA ASP A 18 11.82 -14.56 -12.73
C ASP A 18 11.79 -14.87 -14.23
N GLY A 19 10.84 -14.24 -14.97
CA GLY A 19 10.63 -14.45 -16.40
C GLY A 19 9.84 -15.72 -16.73
N THR A 20 9.33 -16.43 -15.72
CA THR A 20 8.58 -17.68 -15.82
C THR A 20 7.31 -17.63 -14.97
N TYR A 21 7.31 -18.26 -13.79
CA TYR A 21 6.15 -18.45 -12.92
C TYR A 21 5.86 -17.25 -12.01
N GLN A 22 6.85 -16.38 -11.77
CA GLN A 22 6.66 -15.10 -11.08
C GLN A 22 6.79 -13.99 -12.11
N ALA A 23 5.68 -13.65 -12.77
CA ALA A 23 5.66 -12.63 -13.82
C ALA A 23 5.59 -11.19 -13.28
N GLU A 24 5.20 -11.01 -12.03
CA GLU A 24 4.84 -9.70 -11.49
C GLU A 24 5.96 -9.03 -10.70
N HIS A 25 6.16 -7.73 -10.97
CA HIS A 25 7.00 -6.87 -10.14
C HIS A 25 6.25 -6.53 -8.84
N ARG A 26 6.85 -6.84 -7.69
CA ARG A 26 6.25 -6.52 -6.38
C ARG A 26 7.12 -5.52 -5.63
N HIS A 27 6.47 -4.52 -5.06
CA HIS A 27 7.11 -3.45 -4.31
C HIS A 27 6.56 -3.42 -2.90
N ALA A 28 7.44 -3.30 -1.90
CA ALA A 28 7.04 -2.97 -0.54
C ALA A 28 7.66 -1.65 -0.12
N MET A 29 6.81 -0.74 0.32
CA MET A 29 7.15 0.63 0.69
C MET A 29 6.63 0.96 2.08
N TYR A 30 7.26 1.92 2.74
CA TYR A 30 6.79 2.47 4.01
C TYR A 30 6.97 3.98 4.07
N ARG A 31 6.11 4.63 4.85
CA ARG A 31 6.20 6.04 5.23
C ARG A 31 5.74 6.18 6.68
N TRP A 32 6.57 6.78 7.51
CA TRP A 32 6.29 7.07 8.91
C TRP A 32 6.15 8.58 9.10
N HIS A 33 4.99 9.01 9.59
CA HIS A 33 4.71 10.41 9.90
C HIS A 33 5.06 10.73 11.37
N VAL A 34 6.33 10.56 11.74
CA VAL A 34 6.80 10.79 13.13
C VAL A 34 7.05 12.28 13.37
N MET A 35 7.86 12.90 12.51
CA MET A 35 8.19 14.32 12.61
C MET A 35 7.08 15.22 12.05
N ASP A 36 6.22 14.65 11.22
CA ASP A 36 5.15 15.30 10.45
C ASP A 36 3.80 14.57 10.63
N PRO A 37 3.28 14.43 11.87
CA PRO A 37 2.06 13.67 12.10
C PRO A 37 0.84 14.33 11.46
N ILE A 38 0.01 13.52 10.80
CA ILE A 38 -1.29 13.93 10.27
C ILE A 38 -2.28 13.98 11.43
N ARG A 39 -2.68 15.19 11.82
CA ARG A 39 -3.62 15.43 12.92
C ARG A 39 -5.05 15.53 12.39
N PHE A 40 -5.99 15.06 13.18
CA PHE A 40 -7.43 15.15 12.91
C PHE A 40 -8.17 15.36 14.23
N GLU A 41 -9.33 16.01 14.17
CA GLU A 41 -10.17 16.28 15.34
C GLU A 41 -11.36 15.31 15.43
N ASN A 42 -12.01 15.03 14.30
CA ASN A 42 -13.22 14.21 14.24
C ASN A 42 -13.00 12.91 13.47
N ASP A 43 -12.65 13.00 12.18
CA ASP A 43 -12.46 11.87 11.29
C ASP A 43 -11.21 12.01 10.41
N LEU A 44 -10.65 10.86 10.03
CA LEU A 44 -9.55 10.77 9.08
C LEU A 44 -9.84 9.64 8.09
N ARG A 45 -9.87 9.98 6.80
CA ARG A 45 -9.92 9.02 5.70
C ARG A 45 -8.71 9.18 4.79
N VAL A 46 -7.94 8.11 4.63
CA VAL A 46 -6.79 8.06 3.73
C VAL A 46 -7.14 7.15 2.55
N THR A 47 -6.93 7.64 1.34
CA THR A 47 -7.14 6.88 0.10
C THR A 47 -5.87 6.86 -0.73
N ILE A 48 -5.52 5.69 -1.25
CA ILE A 48 -4.41 5.51 -2.20
C ILE A 48 -5.03 5.10 -3.53
N GLN A 49 -4.75 5.85 -4.59
CA GLN A 49 -5.21 5.52 -5.93
C GLN A 49 -4.08 4.84 -6.71
N ALA A 50 -4.35 3.65 -7.19
CA ALA A 50 -3.46 2.95 -8.10
C ALA A 50 -3.75 3.37 -9.54
N LEU A 51 -2.69 3.74 -10.25
CA LEU A 51 -2.77 4.55 -11.45
C LEU A 51 -1.92 3.91 -12.56
N GLY A 52 -2.57 3.43 -13.64
CA GLY A 52 -1.95 2.89 -14.86
C GLY A 52 -2.07 3.81 -16.10
N TRP A 53 -1.00 3.92 -16.90
CA TRP A 53 -0.90 4.84 -18.05
C TRP A 53 -0.63 4.04 -19.33
N ARG A 54 -1.38 4.34 -20.40
CA ARG A 54 -1.07 3.89 -21.77
C ARG A 54 -0.18 4.93 -22.47
N SER A 55 0.29 4.60 -23.67
CA SER A 55 0.86 5.58 -24.58
C SER A 55 -0.07 6.78 -24.79
N ASN A 56 0.53 7.95 -25.03
CA ASN A 56 -0.13 9.25 -25.19
C ASN A 56 -0.94 9.70 -23.95
N ALA A 57 -0.43 9.45 -22.74
CA ALA A 57 -0.98 9.91 -21.47
C ALA A 57 -2.44 9.51 -21.20
N ARG A 58 -2.92 8.42 -21.83
CA ARG A 58 -4.27 7.92 -21.61
C ARG A 58 -4.31 7.02 -20.38
N TYR A 59 -5.36 7.16 -19.58
CA TYR A 59 -5.57 6.31 -18.42
C TYR A 59 -5.76 4.83 -18.82
N LEU A 60 -5.07 3.95 -18.09
CA LEU A 60 -5.24 2.50 -18.10
C LEU A 60 -5.77 2.10 -16.72
N PRO A 61 -7.02 1.66 -16.61
CA PRO A 61 -7.50 1.00 -15.41
C PRO A 61 -6.66 -0.28 -15.23
N GLY A 62 -5.83 -0.31 -14.19
CA GLY A 62 -5.07 -1.49 -13.81
C GLY A 62 -5.81 -2.27 -12.73
N GLN A 63 -5.69 -3.60 -12.76
CA GLN A 63 -5.97 -4.43 -11.61
C GLN A 63 -4.69 -4.48 -10.78
N HIS A 64 -4.75 -3.98 -9.55
CA HIS A 64 -3.58 -3.87 -8.68
C HIS A 64 -3.85 -4.61 -7.38
N ASP A 65 -3.05 -5.63 -7.09
CA ASP A 65 -3.08 -6.32 -5.80
C ASP A 65 -2.32 -5.49 -4.77
N ILE A 66 -3.05 -4.72 -3.97
CA ILE A 66 -2.50 -3.81 -2.97
C ILE A 66 -3.02 -4.20 -1.59
N SER A 67 -2.10 -4.44 -0.67
CA SER A 67 -2.36 -4.48 0.76
C SER A 67 -1.66 -3.30 1.44
N SER A 68 -2.24 -2.81 2.53
CA SER A 68 -1.64 -1.74 3.33
C SER A 68 -2.02 -1.90 4.79
N VAL A 69 -1.17 -1.36 5.66
CA VAL A 69 -1.42 -1.25 7.10
C VAL A 69 -1.18 0.20 7.49
N ALA A 70 -2.08 0.74 8.31
CA ALA A 70 -1.95 2.08 8.86
C ALA A 70 -1.78 2.01 10.39
N TYR A 71 -0.97 2.91 10.93
CA TYR A 71 -0.77 3.08 12.37
C TYR A 71 -1.15 4.51 12.74
N TRP A 72 -1.96 4.67 13.77
CA TRP A 72 -2.36 5.98 14.27
C TRP A 72 -2.67 5.91 15.77
N TYR A 73 -2.82 7.09 16.37
CA TYR A 73 -3.27 7.24 17.74
C TYR A 73 -4.60 8.01 17.74
N GLN A 74 -5.53 7.59 18.58
CA GLN A 74 -6.79 8.28 18.82
C GLN A 74 -7.24 8.08 20.26
N THR A 75 -8.10 8.97 20.73
CA THR A 75 -8.81 8.78 22.00
C THR A 75 -9.87 7.67 21.82
N LEU A 76 -10.11 6.90 22.89
CA LEU A 76 -11.11 5.83 22.91
C LEU A 76 -12.46 6.34 23.45
N PRO A 77 -13.59 5.71 23.09
CA PRO A 77 -13.73 4.47 22.31
C PRO A 77 -13.54 4.66 20.80
N THR A 78 -13.18 3.58 20.10
CA THR A 78 -13.14 3.53 18.63
C THR A 78 -14.37 2.84 18.07
N ALA A 79 -14.73 3.16 16.82
CA ALA A 79 -15.60 2.30 16.04
C ALA A 79 -14.97 0.89 15.92
N PRO A 80 -15.77 -0.18 15.93
CA PRO A 80 -15.26 -1.53 15.73
C PRO A 80 -14.60 -1.64 14.34
N PHE A 81 -13.49 -2.37 14.28
CA PHE A 81 -12.83 -2.65 13.01
C PHE A 81 -13.63 -3.68 12.21
N PRO A 82 -13.61 -3.59 10.87
CA PRO A 82 -14.13 -4.66 10.03
C PRO A 82 -13.36 -5.95 10.29
N GLU A 83 -14.00 -7.09 10.05
CA GLU A 83 -13.32 -8.38 10.14
C GLU A 83 -12.18 -8.46 9.12
N LEU A 84 -11.08 -9.09 9.54
CA LEU A 84 -9.97 -9.34 8.64
C LEU A 84 -10.39 -10.38 7.58
N PRO A 85 -9.99 -10.21 6.31
CA PRO A 85 -10.20 -11.24 5.30
C PRO A 85 -9.56 -12.56 5.72
N ASN A 86 -10.20 -13.67 5.36
CA ASN A 86 -9.64 -15.00 5.61
C ASN A 86 -8.47 -15.30 4.67
N ARG A 87 -7.77 -16.42 4.91
CA ARG A 87 -6.60 -16.83 4.12
C ARG A 87 -6.88 -16.89 2.61
N ASP A 88 -8.01 -17.46 2.22
CA ASP A 88 -8.33 -17.70 0.81
C ASP A 88 -8.71 -16.39 0.10
N GLN A 89 -9.24 -15.40 0.84
CA GLN A 89 -9.48 -14.04 0.33
C GLN A 89 -8.18 -13.22 0.18
N LEU A 90 -7.10 -13.61 0.85
CA LEU A 90 -5.79 -12.97 0.78
C LEU A 90 -4.84 -13.66 -0.21
N GLU A 91 -5.30 -14.72 -0.88
CA GLU A 91 -4.51 -15.44 -1.87
C GLU A 91 -4.21 -14.56 -3.09
N ILE A 92 -2.95 -14.58 -3.54
CA ILE A 92 -2.55 -13.90 -4.77
C ILE A 92 -2.76 -14.89 -5.91
N VAL A 93 -3.81 -14.67 -6.69
CA VAL A 93 -4.15 -15.48 -7.87
C VAL A 93 -3.32 -14.95 -9.05
N ASN A 94 -2.21 -15.62 -9.35
CA ASN A 94 -1.36 -15.35 -10.53
C ASN A 94 -1.87 -16.09 -11.77
#